data_AF-A0A1J5CRE8-F1
#
_entry.id   AF-A0A1J5CRE8-F1
#
_cell.length_a   1.000
_cell.length_b   1.000
_cell.length_c   1.000
_cell.angle_alpha   90.00
_cell.angle_beta   90.00
_cell.angle_gamma   90.00
#
_symmetry.space_group_name_H-M   'P 1'
#
loop_
_entity.id
_entity.type
_entity.pdbx_description
1 polymer ?
#
loop_
_entity_poly.entity_id
_entity_poly.type
_entity_poly.pdbx_seq_one_letter_code
_entity_poly.pdbx_strand_id
1 'polypeptide(L)' 'MPVQKAPPSGLQLKQKVFHAKFGEGTVTALEGNGDDARAQINFPRHGVKWLALAVAKLTPVP' A
#
# COMPACT_ATOMS: atom_id res chain seq x y z
N MET A 1 -8.16 -6.54 -25.36
CA MET A 1 -8.65 -7.26 -24.16
C MET A 1 -7.58 -7.15 -23.08
N PRO A 2 -7.97 -7.00 -21.81
CA PRO A 2 -7.88 -5.74 -21.07
C PRO A 2 -6.44 -5.32 -20.73
N VAL A 3 -6.08 -4.06 -21.02
CA VAL A 3 -4.98 -3.39 -20.31
C VAL A 3 -5.52 -3.13 -18.91
N GLN A 4 -5.35 -4.11 -18.03
CA GLN A 4 -5.36 -3.84 -16.60
C GLN A 4 -4.21 -2.86 -16.41
N LYS A 5 -4.52 -1.55 -16.38
CA LYS A 5 -3.62 -0.53 -15.85
C LYS A 5 -3.44 -0.91 -14.39
N ALA A 6 -2.49 -1.81 -14.13
CA ALA A 6 -2.00 -2.04 -12.80
C ALA A 6 -1.63 -0.64 -12.29
N PRO A 7 -2.23 -0.15 -11.19
CA PRO A 7 -1.76 1.09 -10.61
C PRO A 7 -0.24 0.92 -10.41
N PRO A 8 0.57 1.99 -10.57
CA PRO A 8 2.03 1.90 -10.57
C PRO A 8 2.61 1.22 -9.31
N SER A 9 1.78 1.04 -8.30
CA SER A 9 1.86 -0.02 -7.29
C SER A 9 0.54 -0.78 -7.29
N GLY A 10 0.54 -2.07 -7.68
CA GLY A 10 -0.64 -2.95 -7.82
C GLY A 10 -1.37 -3.28 -6.50
N LEU A 11 -1.43 -2.30 -5.59
CA LEU A 11 -2.00 -2.44 -4.27
C LEU A 11 -3.50 -2.25 -4.31
N GLN A 12 -4.20 -3.06 -3.51
CA GLN A 12 -5.66 -3.03 -3.40
C GLN A 12 -6.08 -2.68 -1.98
N LEU A 13 -7.26 -2.08 -1.84
CA LEU A 13 -7.87 -1.89 -0.53
C LEU A 13 -8.05 -3.26 0.15
N LYS A 14 -7.84 -3.32 1.47
CA LYS A 14 -7.89 -4.56 2.28
C LYS A 14 -6.78 -5.58 1.96
N GLN A 15 -5.84 -5.26 1.07
CA GLN A 15 -4.71 -6.13 0.78
C GLN A 15 -3.71 -6.14 1.94
N LYS A 16 -3.10 -7.31 2.18
CA LYS A 16 -1.97 -7.43 3.09
C LYS A 16 -0.68 -7.03 2.41
N VAL A 17 0.12 -6.24 3.10
CA VAL A 17 1.42 -5.75 2.62
C VAL A 17 2.45 -5.91 3.71
N PHE A 18 3.70 -6.13 3.33
CA PHE A 18 4.84 -6.13 4.23
C PHE A 18 5.72 -4.91 3.96
N HIS A 19 6.15 -4.27 5.04
CA HIS A 19 7.12 -3.19 5.00
C HIS A 19 8.30 -3.54 5.91
N ALA A 20 9.53 -3.42 5.42
CA ALA A 20 10.73 -3.84 6.16
C ALA A 20 10.87 -3.21 7.56
N LYS A 21 10.40 -1.97 7.74
CA LYS A 21 10.46 -1.25 9.03
C LYS A 21 9.28 -1.54 9.97
N PHE A 22 8.11 -1.85 9.43
CA PHE A 22 6.86 -1.91 10.21
C PHE A 22 6.25 -3.32 10.26
N GLY A 23 6.81 -4.26 9.49
CA GLY A 23 6.31 -5.60 9.33
C GLY A 23 5.08 -5.67 8.41
N GLU A 24 4.26 -6.67 8.65
CA GLU A 24 3.01 -6.89 7.93
C GLU A 24 1.96 -5.85 8.37
N GLY A 25 1.19 -5.36 7.41
CA GLY A 25 0.07 -4.47 7.63
C GLY A 25 -1.02 -4.70 6.59
N THR A 26 -2.18 -4.09 6.79
CA THR A 26 -3.31 -4.19 5.87
C THR A 26 -3.68 -2.81 5.35
N VAL A 27 -3.79 -2.67 4.02
CA VAL A 27 -4.22 -1.43 3.39
C VAL A 27 -5.68 -1.15 3.79
N THR A 28 -5.92 -0.03 4.45
CA THR A 28 -7.25 0.41 4.90
C THR A 28 -7.79 1.58 4.10
N ALA A 29 -6.93 2.33 3.41
CA ALA A 29 -7.32 3.38 2.47
C ALA A 29 -6.22 3.63 1.44
N LEU A 30 -6.60 4.18 0.30
CA LEU A 30 -5.71 4.66 -0.76
C LEU A 30 -6.19 6.06 -1.14
N GLU A 31 -5.32 7.05 -1.11
CA GLU A 31 -5.66 8.45 -1.36
C GLU A 31 -4.59 9.09 -2.26
N GLY A 32 -4.97 10.08 -3.06
CA GLY A 32 -4.07 10.73 -4.02
C GLY A 32 -3.91 9.96 -5.33
N ASN A 33 -3.13 10.53 -6.25
CA ASN A 33 -2.94 9.99 -7.59
C ASN A 33 -1.49 10.20 -8.05
N GLY A 34 -0.96 9.26 -8.83
CA GLY A 34 0.42 9.35 -9.34
C GLY A 34 1.45 9.37 -8.22
N ASP A 35 2.37 10.34 -8.27
CA ASP A 35 3.49 10.50 -7.33
C ASP A 35 3.07 10.93 -5.92
N ASP A 36 1.92 11.60 -5.78
CA ASP A 36 1.35 12.01 -4.49
C ASP A 36 0.44 10.94 -3.88
N ALA A 37 0.32 9.77 -4.51
CA ALA A 37 -0.53 8.70 -3.99
C ALA A 37 0.03 8.14 -2.67
N ARG A 38 -0.86 7.94 -1.70
CA ARG A 38 -0.56 7.46 -0.36
C ARG A 38 -1.50 6.32 0.01
N ALA A 39 -0.95 5.29 0.65
CA ALA A 39 -1.72 4.21 1.25
C ALA A 39 -1.75 4.37 2.76
N GLN A 40 -2.95 4.28 3.32
CA GLN A 40 -3.14 4.07 4.74
C GLN A 40 -3.05 2.57 5.01
N ILE A 41 -2.12 2.17 5.88
CA ILE A 41 -1.89 0.78 6.23
C ILE A 41 -1.94 0.64 7.75
N ASN A 42 -2.78 -0.27 8.22
CA ASN A 42 -2.82 -0.65 9.62
C ASN A 42 -1.77 -1.73 9.90
N PHE A 43 -0.72 -1.36 10.63
CA PHE A 43 0.29 -2.29 11.11
C PHE A 43 -0.07 -2.70 12.55
N PRO A 44 -0.39 -3.96 12.85
CA PRO A 44 -0.89 -4.36 14.18
C PRO A 44 0.10 -4.04 15.32
N ARG A 45 1.41 -3.98 15.03
CA ARG A 45 2.46 -3.64 16.00
C ARG A 45 2.76 -2.14 16.10
N HIS A 46 2.33 -1.33 15.14
CA HIS A 46 2.72 0.09 15.03
C HIS A 46 1.55 1.05 14.79
N GLY A 47 0.32 0.53 14.73
CA GLY A 47 -0.89 1.27 14.41
C GLY A 47 -1.01 1.64 12.93
N VAL A 48 -1.92 2.57 12.66
CA VAL A 48 -2.24 3.05 11.32
C VAL A 48 -1.20 4.06 10.84
N LYS A 49 -0.65 3.85 9.64
CA LYS A 49 0.35 4.74 9.02
C LYS A 49 0.00 5.09 7.59
N TRP A 50 0.28 6.33 7.21
CA TRP A 50 0.22 6.79 5.84
C TRP A 50 1.59 6.70 5.19
N LEU A 51 1.66 5.97 4.07
CA LEU A 51 2.89 5.74 3.33
C LEU A 51 2.69 6.16 1.87
N ALA A 52 3.58 7.01 1.36
CA ALA A 52 3.54 7.45 -0.03
C ALA A 52 3.93 6.30 -0.96
N LEU A 53 3.02 5.92 -1.86
CA LEU A 53 3.18 4.80 -2.78
C LEU A 53 4.35 4.96 -3.75
N ALA A 54 4.73 6.21 -4.05
CA ALA A 54 5.88 6.51 -4.91
C ALA A 54 7.22 6.08 -4.30
N VAL A 55 7.33 6.06 -2.97
CA VAL A 55 8.60 5.78 -2.26
C VAL A 55 8.51 4.60 -1.30
N ALA A 56 7.31 4.24 -0.86
CA ALA A 56 7.08 3.17 0.08
C ALA A 56 7.28 1.83 -0.62
N LYS A 57 8.38 1.16 -0.28
CA LYS A 57 8.65 -0.21 -0.71
C LYS A 57 7.75 -1.16 0.08
N LEU A 58 6.57 -1.40 -0.47
CA LEU A 58 5.57 -2.31 0.07
C LEU A 58 5.56 -3.58 -0.76
N THR A 59 5.68 -4.72 -0.10
CA THR A 59 5.60 -6.04 -0.74
C THR A 59 4.21 -6.60 -0.50
N PRO A 60 3.39 -6.89 -1.54
CA PRO A 60 2.12 -7.57 -1.34
C PRO A 60 2.36 -8.97 -0.76
N VAL A 61 1.60 -9.32 0.27
CA VAL A 61 1.61 -10.67 0.86
C VAL A 61 0.39 -11.41 0.31
N PRO A 62 0.56 -12.65 -0.21
CA PRO A 62 -0.55 -13.46 -0.71
C PRO A 62 -1.56 -13.80 0.39
#